data_AF-A0A9E6ZZJ7-F1
#
_entry.id   AF-A0A9E6ZZJ7-F1
#
_cell.length_a   1.000
_cell.length_b   1.000
_cell.length_c   1.000
_cell.angle_alpha   90.00
_cell.angle_beta   90.00
_cell.angle_gamma   90.00
#
_symmetry.space_group_name_H-M   'P 1'
#
loop_
_entity.id
_entity.type
_entity.pdbx_description
1 polymer ?
#
loop_
_entity_poly.entity_id
_entity_poly.type
_entity_poly.pdbx_seq_one_letter_code
_entity_poly.pdbx_strand_id
1 'polypeptide(L)'
;MRPAGGMVWLGWLIAGPTIWAAAFSLAYGLHGMGCELGWPAVAVGPVSLHRLAIALPALGGALICLGLLGRVKTALGPEADLPRLGLWIGLGATLFSLAPVLVATSCGPGPG
;
A
#
# COMPACT_ATOMS: atom_id res chain seq x y z
N MET A 1 -12.22 -30.33 -2.14
CA MET A 1 -11.78 -29.09 -1.48
C MET A 1 -12.92 -28.64 -0.57
N ARG A 2 -12.67 -28.37 0.72
CA ARG A 2 -13.71 -27.85 1.61
C ARG A 2 -13.93 -26.37 1.27
N PRO A 3 -15.17 -25.88 1.16
CA PRO A 3 -15.42 -24.45 1.00
C PRO A 3 -14.73 -23.71 2.15
N ALA A 4 -14.08 -22.59 1.84
CA ALA A 4 -13.49 -21.77 2.87
C ALA A 4 -14.61 -21.32 3.83
N GLY A 5 -14.36 -21.35 5.14
CA GLY A 5 -15.33 -20.82 6.09
C GLY A 5 -15.67 -19.36 5.72
N GLY A 6 -16.95 -18.96 5.81
CA GLY A 6 -17.40 -17.67 5.28
C GLY A 6 -16.57 -16.47 5.75
N MET A 7 -16.10 -16.48 7.00
CA MET A 7 -15.19 -15.43 7.52
C MET A 7 -13.81 -15.42 6.85
N VAL A 8 -13.25 -16.60 6.52
CA VAL A 8 -11.97 -16.71 5.82
C VAL A 8 -12.11 -16.16 4.41
N TRP A 9 -13.20 -16.52 3.72
CA TRP A 9 -13.48 -16.00 2.39
C TRP A 9 -13.65 -14.48 2.39
N LEU A 10 -14.41 -13.94 3.34
CA LEU A 10 -14.58 -12.49 3.52
C LEU A 10 -13.25 -11.79 3.80
N GLY A 11 -12.39 -12.38 4.64
CA GLY A 11 -11.06 -11.85 4.91
C GLY A 11 -10.21 -11.75 3.64
N TRP A 12 -10.25 -12.76 2.77
CA TRP A 12 -9.59 -12.71 1.47
C TRP A 12 -10.20 -11.67 0.52
N LEU A 13 -11.53 -11.52 0.54
CA LEU A 13 -12.24 -10.55 -0.30
C LEU A 13 -11.79 -9.12 -0.02
N ILE A 14 -11.68 -8.75 1.26
CA ILE A 14 -11.35 -7.38 1.67
C ILE A 14 -9.85 -7.13 1.84
N ALA A 15 -9.01 -8.17 1.74
CA ALA A 15 -7.57 -8.07 1.96
C ALA A 15 -6.92 -6.96 1.13
N GLY A 16 -7.22 -6.89 -0.17
CA GLY A 16 -6.67 -5.86 -1.07
C GLY A 16 -7.01 -4.43 -0.61
N PRO A 17 -8.30 -4.06 -0.48
CA PRO A 17 -8.70 -2.76 0.06
C PRO A 17 -8.12 -2.46 1.44
N THR A 18 -8.02 -3.43 2.35
CA THR A 18 -7.43 -3.25 3.67
C THR A 18 -5.93 -2.96 3.59
N ILE A 19 -5.19 -3.67 2.75
CA ILE A 19 -3.76 -3.44 2.52
C ILE A 19 -3.54 -2.04 1.94
N TRP A 20 -4.34 -1.64 0.96
CA TRP A 20 -4.29 -0.30 0.39
C TRP A 20 -4.55 0.76 1.47
N ALA A 21 -5.61 0.62 2.25
CA ALA A 21 -5.96 1.60 3.29
C ALA A 21 -4.86 1.75 4.34
N ALA A 22 -4.26 0.64 4.78
CA ALA A 22 -3.14 0.64 5.72
C ALA A 22 -1.90 1.31 5.12
N ALA A 23 -1.51 0.93 3.91
CA ALA A 23 -0.35 1.51 3.22
C ALA A 23 -0.52 3.00 2.97
N PHE A 24 -1.70 3.42 2.52
CA PHE A 24 -2.05 4.82 2.29
C PHE A 24 -1.98 5.63 3.59
N SER A 25 -2.58 5.14 4.67
CA SER A 25 -2.62 5.83 5.95
C SER A 25 -1.22 6.02 6.53
N LEU A 26 -0.38 4.98 6.46
CA LEU A 26 1.02 5.05 6.88
C LEU A 26 1.82 6.04 6.02
N ALA A 27 1.71 5.93 4.70
CA ALA A 27 2.42 6.81 3.77
C ALA A 27 2.03 8.28 3.99
N TYR A 28 0.75 8.58 4.17
CA TYR A 28 0.27 9.95 4.36
C TYR A 28 0.60 10.50 5.76
N GLY A 29 0.55 9.67 6.80
CA GLY A 29 1.01 10.05 8.13
C GLY A 29 2.52 10.38 8.16
N LEU A 30 3.33 9.55 7.50
CA LEU A 30 4.77 9.79 7.35
C LEU A 30 5.09 11.00 6.48
N HIS A 31 4.26 11.31 5.48
CA HIS A 31 4.37 12.54 4.71
C HIS A 31 4.22 13.76 5.62
N GLY A 32 3.13 13.86 6.38
CA GLY A 32 2.89 14.98 7.29
C GLY A 32 4.00 15.14 8.34
N MET A 33 4.36 14.03 9.00
CA MET A 33 5.46 13.98 9.97
C MET A 33 6.80 14.38 9.34
N GLY A 34 7.08 13.89 8.13
CA GLY A 34 8.33 14.18 7.44
C GLY A 34 8.45 15.62 6.98
N CYS A 35 7.34 16.30 6.65
CA CYS A 35 7.38 17.74 6.35
C CYS A 35 7.71 18.55 7.61
N GLU A 36 7.11 18.24 8.76
CA GLU A 36 7.39 18.93 10.03
C GLU A 36 8.82 18.70 10.53
N LEU A 37 9.33 17.47 10.39
CA LEU A 37 10.67 17.10 10.87
C LEU A 37 11.80 17.38 9.87
N GLY A 38 11.53 18.07 8.76
CA GLY A 38 12.55 18.44 7.78
C GLY A 38 13.19 17.28 7.01
N TRP A 39 12.51 16.12 6.92
CA TRP A 39 13.02 14.95 6.18
C TRP A 39 13.31 15.19 4.69
N PRO A 40 12.69 16.16 3.99
CA PRO A 40 13.08 16.48 2.61
C PRO A 40 14.54 16.93 2.48
N ALA A 41 15.13 17.54 3.52
CA ALA A 41 16.51 18.00 3.53
C ALA A 41 17.52 16.91 3.87
N VAL A 42 17.06 15.77 4.42
CA VAL A 42 17.93 14.65 4.79
C VAL A 42 18.14 13.75 3.58
N ALA A 43 19.34 13.76 3.02
CA ALA A 43 19.71 12.89 1.92
C ALA A 43 19.97 11.44 2.39
N VAL A 44 19.46 10.48 1.63
CA VAL A 44 19.72 9.04 1.78
C VAL A 44 20.08 8.48 0.40
N GLY A 45 21.37 8.56 0.06
CA GLY A 45 21.87 8.21 -1.28
C GLY A 45 21.29 9.15 -2.35
N PRO A 46 20.67 8.63 -3.43
CA PRO A 46 20.13 9.45 -4.52
C PRO A 46 18.75 10.05 -4.21
N VAL A 47 18.13 9.74 -3.08
CA VAL A 47 16.79 10.18 -2.68
C VAL A 47 16.80 10.83 -1.31
N SER A 48 15.73 11.52 -0.92
CA SER A 48 15.57 12.04 0.45
C SER A 48 14.94 10.99 1.37
N LEU A 49 15.20 11.12 2.67
CA LEU A 49 14.53 10.34 3.72
C LEU A 49 13.01 10.43 3.58
N HIS A 50 12.50 11.61 3.23
CA HIS A 50 11.08 11.84 3.00
C HIS A 50 10.50 10.92 1.91
N ARG A 51 11.17 10.83 0.75
CA ARG A 51 10.73 9.96 -0.35
C ARG A 51 10.76 8.49 0.05
N LEU A 52 11.78 8.07 0.79
CA LEU A 52 11.87 6.69 1.28
C LEU A 52 10.77 6.35 2.28
N ALA A 53 10.52 7.23 3.25
CA ALA A 53 9.50 7.02 4.27
C ALA A 53 8.11 6.81 3.67
N ILE A 54 7.78 7.52 2.59
CA ILE A 54 6.48 7.39 1.93
C ILE A 54 6.47 6.20 0.94
N ALA A 55 7.58 5.96 0.23
CA ALA A 55 7.67 4.87 -0.74
C ALA A 55 7.63 3.49 -0.10
N LEU A 56 8.23 3.30 1.08
CA LEU A 56 8.34 2.00 1.74
C LEU A 56 6.99 1.37 2.10
N PRO A 57 6.05 2.06 2.81
CA PRO A 57 4.72 1.50 3.08
C PRO A 57 3.97 1.11 1.81
N ALA A 58 4.08 1.92 0.77
CA ALA A 58 3.35 1.71 -0.47
C ALA A 58 3.94 0.57 -1.31
N LEU A 59 5.27 0.46 -1.41
CA LEU A 59 5.94 -0.72 -1.97
C LEU A 59 5.60 -1.97 -1.16
N GLY A 60 5.61 -1.88 0.17
CA GLY A 60 5.20 -2.97 1.05
C GLY A 60 3.77 -3.43 0.75
N GLY A 61 2.81 -2.52 0.67
CA GLY A 61 1.42 -2.83 0.32
C GLY A 61 1.29 -3.51 -1.05
N ALA A 62 1.98 -2.98 -2.08
CA ALA A 62 1.98 -3.57 -3.41
C ALA A 62 2.57 -5.00 -3.41
N LEU A 63 3.70 -5.21 -2.74
CA LEU A 63 4.36 -6.52 -2.64
C LEU A 63 3.50 -7.53 -1.86
N ILE A 64 2.82 -7.10 -0.80
CA ILE A 64 1.88 -7.96 -0.06
C ILE A 64 0.72 -8.37 -0.97
N CYS A 65 0.09 -7.43 -1.69
CA CYS A 65 -0.97 -7.74 -2.66
C CYS A 65 -0.50 -8.73 -3.73
N LEU A 66 0.70 -8.53 -4.30
CA LEU A 66 1.30 -9.45 -5.28
C LEU A 66 1.54 -10.85 -4.69
N GLY A 67 2.08 -10.93 -3.47
CA GLY A 67 2.29 -12.18 -2.76
C GLY A 67 0.98 -12.94 -2.50
N LEU A 68 -0.08 -12.21 -2.12
CA LEU A 68 -1.42 -12.78 -1.92
C LEU A 68 -2.08 -13.20 -3.23
N LEU A 69 -1.88 -12.46 -4.33
CA LEU A 69 -2.35 -12.86 -5.67
C LEU A 69 -1.76 -14.20 -6.11
N GLY A 70 -0.51 -14.48 -5.74
CA GLY A 70 0.13 -15.78 -5.98
C GLY A 70 -0.45 -16.92 -5.14
N ARG A 71 -1.15 -16.63 -4.04
CA ARG A 71 -1.66 -17.61 -3.07
C ARG A 71 -3.18 -17.78 -3.05
N VAL A 72 -3.94 -16.81 -3.58
CA VAL A 72 -5.41 -16.80 -3.48
C VAL A 72 -6.07 -18.02 -4.12
N LYS A 73 -5.57 -18.46 -5.28
CA LYS A 73 -6.07 -19.66 -5.97
C LYS A 73 -5.80 -20.93 -5.17
N THR A 74 -4.61 -21.05 -4.57
CA THR A 74 -4.28 -22.20 -3.72
C THR A 74 -5.06 -22.22 -2.41
N ALA A 75 -5.45 -21.05 -1.90
CA ALA A 75 -6.20 -20.92 -0.65
C ALA A 75 -7.70 -21.16 -0.80
N LEU A 76 -8.30 -20.70 -1.90
CA LEU A 76 -9.77 -20.68 -2.07
C LEU A 76 -10.29 -21.57 -3.21
N GLY A 77 -9.40 -22.09 -4.08
CA GLY A 77 -9.79 -22.95 -5.20
C GLY A 77 -10.77 -22.23 -6.15
N PRO A 78 -11.93 -22.84 -6.47
CA PRO A 78 -12.92 -22.25 -7.38
C PRO A 78 -13.52 -20.91 -6.91
N GLU A 79 -13.52 -20.63 -5.61
CA GLU A 79 -14.14 -19.42 -5.03
C GLU A 79 -13.21 -18.20 -5.03
N ALA A 80 -12.04 -18.30 -5.69
CA ALA A 80 -10.98 -17.31 -5.63
C ALA A 80 -11.23 -16.06 -6.49
N ASP A 81 -12.17 -16.07 -7.43
CA ASP A 81 -12.27 -15.01 -8.46
C ASP A 81 -12.61 -13.63 -7.87
N LEU A 82 -13.59 -13.55 -6.98
CA LEU A 82 -13.97 -12.30 -6.31
C LEU A 82 -12.86 -11.80 -5.37
N PRO A 83 -12.27 -12.62 -4.48
CA PRO A 83 -11.12 -12.18 -3.68
C PRO A 83 -9.89 -11.80 -4.49
N ARG A 84 -9.64 -12.47 -5.62
CA ARG A 84 -8.58 -12.10 -6.54
C ARG A 84 -8.82 -10.72 -7.15
N LEU A 85 -10.06 -10.39 -7.49
CA LEU A 85 -10.43 -9.04 -7.95
C LEU A 85 -10.21 -8.01 -6.83
N GLY A 86 -10.58 -8.33 -5.59
CA GLY A 86 -10.29 -7.47 -4.41
C GLY A 86 -8.81 -7.17 -4.26
N LEU A 87 -7.94 -8.18 -4.39
CA LEU A 87 -6.48 -8.00 -4.38
C LEU A 87 -5.97 -7.14 -5.54
N TRP A 88 -6.51 -7.30 -6.75
CA TRP A 88 -6.17 -6.44 -7.89
C TRP A 88 -6.62 -4.99 -7.69
N ILE A 89 -7.80 -4.77 -7.10
CA ILE A 89 -8.28 -3.45 -6.71
C ILE A 89 -7.33 -2.81 -5.71
N GLY A 90 -6.94 -3.54 -4.67
CA GLY A 90 -5.96 -3.08 -3.68
C GLY A 90 -4.62 -2.70 -4.33
N LEU A 91 -4.08 -3.57 -5.18
CA LEU A 91 -2.84 -3.31 -5.89
C LEU A 91 -2.95 -2.09 -6.81
N GLY A 92 -4.00 -2.01 -7.62
CA GLY A 92 -4.25 -0.89 -8.52
C GLY A 92 -4.41 0.44 -7.77
N ALA A 93 -5.16 0.43 -6.67
CA ALA A 93 -5.33 1.59 -5.81
C ALA A 93 -3.99 2.01 -5.17
N THR A 94 -3.20 1.08 -4.65
CA THR A 94 -1.87 1.37 -4.09
C THR A 94 -0.95 1.99 -5.15
N LEU A 95 -0.88 1.41 -6.35
CA LEU A 95 -0.04 1.92 -7.44
C LEU A 95 -0.51 3.29 -7.94
N PHE A 96 -1.82 3.51 -8.03
CA PHE A 96 -2.38 4.80 -8.41
C PHE A 96 -2.09 5.88 -7.36
N SER A 97 -2.28 5.57 -6.08
CA SER A 97 -1.95 6.47 -4.97
C SER A 97 -0.44 6.72 -4.79
N LEU A 98 0.41 5.84 -5.32
CA LEU A 98 1.87 6.00 -5.34
C LEU A 98 2.35 7.07 -6.33
N ALA A 99 1.61 7.31 -7.41
CA ALA A 99 2.06 8.19 -8.48
C ALA A 99 2.34 9.63 -7.97
N PRO A 100 1.44 10.30 -7.22
CA PRO A 100 1.71 11.63 -6.69
C PRO A 100 2.95 11.70 -5.78
N VAL A 101 3.19 10.66 -4.98
CA VAL A 101 4.31 10.60 -4.01
C VAL A 101 5.68 10.66 -4.70
N LEU A 102 5.78 10.12 -5.92
CA LEU A 102 7.05 10.08 -6.64
C LEU A 102 7.37 11.40 -7.35
N VAL A 103 6.37 12.21 -7.69
CA VAL A 103 6.56 13.41 -8.52
C VAL A 103 6.24 14.72 -7.81
N ALA A 104 5.33 14.75 -6.85
CA ALA A 104 4.92 15.97 -6.16
C ALA A 104 5.64 16.09 -4.81
N THR A 105 6.46 17.13 -4.66
CA THR A 105 6.91 17.60 -3.35
C THR A 105 5.90 18.64 -2.86
N SER A 106 5.03 18.26 -1.93
CA SER A 106 3.92 19.11 -1.47
C SER A 106 4.13 19.69 -0.06
N CYS A 107 5.32 19.56 0.54
CA CYS A 107 5.59 20.30 1.77
C CYS A 107 5.45 21.80 1.49
N GLY A 108 4.52 22.46 2.18
CA GLY A 108 4.39 23.91 2.14
C GLY A 108 5.62 24.59 2.77
N PRO A 109 5.79 25.92 2.61
CA PRO A 109 6.80 26.64 3.37
C PRO A 109 6.54 26.43 4.87
N GLY A 110 7.49 25.83 5.58
CA GLY A 110 7.42 25.73 7.04
C GLY A 110 7.49 27.13 7.67
N PRO A 111 7.00 27.33 8.91
CA PRO A 111 7.29 28.54 9.65
C PRO A 111 8.81 28.59 9.87
N GLY A 112 9.46 29.62 9.30
CA GLY A 112 10.89 29.86 9.45
C GLY A 112 11.31 30.15 10.88
#